data_AF-A0A962W2U3-F1
#
_entry.id   AF-A0A962W2U3-F1
#
_cell.length_a   1.000
_cell.length_b   1.000
_cell.length_c   1.000
_cell.angle_alpha   90.00
_cell.angle_beta   90.00
_cell.angle_gamma   90.00
#
_symmetry.space_group_name_H-M   'P 1'
#
loop_
_entity.id
_entity.type
_entity.pdbx_description
1 polymer ?
#
loop_
_entity_poly.entity_id
_entity_poly.type
_entity_poly.pdbx_seq_one_letter_code
_entity_poly.pdbx_strand_id
1 'polypeptide(L)'
;MFGRFKKERGYLQRIAELEASLAQAQQMAEQAQQSVAEKDHHLSQCLSAQELAHNGHTQVHLGQADALASIRDKKAVLATKLQCDSETLAESAQLFQRSGVMLAHIAEGSAKLNGITQHSENQIDQLDSAIKEIGKFTSLIASVSEQTNLLALNAAIEAARAGEHGRGFAVVADEVRNLAGRTAEATKEISDLVTKINSFSRAAQQSFSGLSEVAAGIDESVSSVRSVIDEVNGLSDSMVNVISEVTASQFIDTVVMDHLLYKFEIFKVVAGVSNKTPEDFVSHHHCRLGKWYYEGLGGELLDREAAYRALEVPHQKVHDAGVRAIRAHLNGDDGAELAALAEMDHASYEVVKCLNQLEPAYQRAIESKSIDGVGRAL
;
A
#
# COMPACT_ATOMS: atom_id res chain seq x y z
N MET A 1 -50.21 96.46 65.53
CA MET A 1 -50.88 95.45 64.67
C MET A 1 -50.18 95.21 63.32
N PHE A 2 -49.67 96.21 62.61
CA PHE A 2 -49.11 96.06 61.25
C PHE A 2 -47.83 95.20 61.07
N GLY A 3 -46.97 95.08 62.09
CA GLY A 3 -45.72 94.30 61.99
C GLY A 3 -45.90 92.76 62.06
N ARG A 4 -47.00 92.27 62.65
CA ARG A 4 -47.34 90.84 62.66
C ARG A 4 -47.83 90.38 61.29
N PHE A 5 -48.72 91.15 60.65
CA PHE A 5 -49.25 90.85 59.30
C PHE A 5 -48.17 90.80 58.22
N LYS A 6 -47.10 91.61 58.30
CA LYS A 6 -46.00 91.59 57.34
C LYS A 6 -45.11 90.35 57.48
N LYS A 7 -44.87 89.88 58.72
CA LYS A 7 -44.16 88.61 58.99
C LYS A 7 -45.00 87.40 58.57
N GLU A 8 -46.30 87.43 58.87
CA GLU A 8 -47.25 86.37 58.51
C GLU A 8 -47.38 86.21 56.98
N ARG A 9 -47.44 87.32 56.24
CA ARG A 9 -47.40 87.29 54.77
C ARG A 9 -46.06 86.78 54.21
N GLY A 10 -44.93 87.09 54.86
CA GLY A 10 -43.62 86.55 54.49
C GLY A 10 -43.49 85.05 54.76
N TYR A 11 -44.08 84.55 55.85
CA TYR A 11 -44.15 83.11 56.14
C TYR A 11 -45.05 82.38 55.14
N LEU A 12 -46.21 82.93 54.79
CA LEU A 12 -47.10 82.36 53.77
C LEU A 12 -46.44 82.30 52.39
N GLN A 13 -45.69 83.33 51.99
CA GLN A 13 -44.94 83.32 50.73
C GLN A 13 -43.82 82.28 50.75
N ARG A 14 -43.11 82.12 51.88
CA ARG A 14 -42.07 81.10 52.03
C ARG A 14 -42.63 79.67 52.04
N ILE A 15 -43.82 79.47 52.62
CA ILE A 15 -44.54 78.19 52.59
C ILE A 15 -44.92 77.85 51.15
N ALA A 16 -45.49 78.80 50.39
CA ALA A 16 -45.83 78.58 48.99
C ALA A 16 -44.59 78.27 48.11
N GLU A 17 -43.46 78.93 48.34
CA GLU A 17 -42.18 78.61 47.68
C GLU A 17 -41.68 77.21 48.03
N LEU A 18 -41.78 76.80 49.31
CA LEU A 18 -41.39 75.47 49.76
C LEU A 18 -42.32 74.38 49.22
N GLU A 19 -43.63 74.64 49.15
CA GLU A 19 -44.62 73.73 48.55
C GLU A 19 -44.38 73.54 47.05
N ALA A 20 -44.09 74.62 46.32
CA ALA A 20 -43.72 74.54 44.90
C ALA A 20 -42.41 73.77 44.69
N SER A 21 -41.39 74.03 45.53
CA SER A 21 -40.12 73.31 45.48
C SER A 21 -40.28 71.83 45.87
N LEU A 22 -41.17 71.50 46.81
CA LEU A 22 -41.47 70.13 47.22
C LEU A 22 -42.19 69.39 46.09
N ALA A 23 -43.20 70.01 45.46
CA ALA A 23 -43.91 69.45 44.32
C ALA A 23 -42.96 69.19 43.13
N GLN A 24 -42.06 70.14 42.84
CA GLN A 24 -41.03 69.96 41.82
C GLN A 24 -40.07 68.81 42.18
N ALA A 25 -39.62 68.71 43.43
CA ALA A 25 -38.77 67.63 43.89
C ALA A 25 -39.48 66.26 43.83
N GLN A 26 -40.77 66.19 44.17
CA GLN A 26 -41.59 64.99 44.06
C GLN A 26 -41.75 64.54 42.61
N GLN A 27 -42.03 65.47 41.69
CA GLN A 27 -42.11 65.18 40.26
C GLN A 27 -40.77 64.69 39.70
N MET A 28 -39.65 65.30 40.11
CA MET A 28 -38.32 64.83 39.73
C MET A 28 -38.01 63.44 40.30
N ALA A 29 -38.44 63.13 41.53
CA ALA A 29 -38.28 61.82 42.13
C ALA A 29 -39.09 60.74 41.40
N GLU A 30 -40.34 61.03 41.01
CA GLU A 30 -41.17 60.14 40.20
C GLU A 30 -40.55 59.88 38.82
N GLN A 31 -40.07 60.92 38.14
CA GLN A 31 -39.37 60.77 36.87
C GLN A 31 -38.08 59.95 37.00
N ALA A 32 -37.31 60.15 38.08
CA ALA A 32 -36.11 59.37 38.34
C ALA A 32 -36.45 57.89 38.61
N GLN A 33 -37.50 57.60 39.38
CA GLN A 33 -37.96 56.24 39.64
C GLN A 33 -38.42 55.54 38.36
N GLN A 34 -39.18 56.23 37.50
CA GLN A 34 -39.61 55.69 36.21
C GLN A 34 -38.40 55.39 35.30
N SER A 35 -37.43 56.30 35.25
CA SER A 35 -36.19 56.10 34.48
C SER A 35 -35.35 54.93 34.99
N VAL A 36 -35.28 54.71 36.31
CA VAL A 36 -34.60 53.55 36.91
C VAL A 36 -35.32 52.26 36.51
N ALA A 37 -36.65 52.21 36.62
CA ALA A 37 -37.43 51.04 36.23
C ALA A 37 -37.27 50.67 34.74
N GLU A 38 -37.24 51.67 33.86
CA GLU A 38 -36.97 51.48 32.42
C GLU A 38 -35.56 50.93 32.18
N LYS A 39 -34.54 51.48 32.86
CA LYS A 39 -33.16 50.99 32.76
C LYS A 39 -32.99 49.57 33.30
N ASP A 40 -33.62 49.24 34.41
CA ASP A 40 -33.60 47.89 34.99
C ASP A 40 -34.26 46.88 34.04
N HIS A 41 -35.37 47.27 33.40
CA HIS A 41 -36.02 46.45 32.38
C HIS A 41 -35.11 46.23 31.17
N HIS A 42 -34.47 47.29 30.66
CA HIS A 42 -33.50 47.17 29.56
C HIS A 42 -32.29 46.33 29.93
N LEU A 43 -31.75 46.48 31.14
CA LEU A 43 -30.63 45.68 31.62
C LEU A 43 -31.00 44.20 31.70
N SER A 44 -32.19 43.89 32.23
CA SER A 44 -32.71 42.52 32.28
C SER A 44 -32.86 41.90 30.88
N GLN A 45 -33.37 42.67 29.91
CA GLN A 45 -33.45 42.24 28.51
C GLN A 45 -32.06 42.00 27.90
N CYS A 46 -31.10 42.90 28.14
CA CYS A 46 -29.73 42.74 27.65
C CYS A 46 -29.05 41.50 28.23
N LEU A 47 -29.18 41.25 29.54
CA LEU A 47 -28.63 40.07 30.20
C LEU A 47 -29.24 38.78 29.64
N SER A 48 -30.56 38.73 29.48
CA SER A 48 -31.23 37.56 28.90
C SER A 48 -30.81 37.31 27.44
N ALA A 49 -30.67 38.36 26.64
CA ALA A 49 -30.17 38.24 25.27
C ALA A 49 -28.71 37.75 25.22
N GLN A 50 -27.87 38.20 26.17
CA GLN A 50 -26.48 37.77 26.31
C GLN A 50 -26.38 36.31 26.74
N GLU A 51 -27.19 35.85 27.70
CA GLU A 51 -27.27 34.44 28.12
C GLU A 51 -27.72 33.54 26.97
N LEU A 52 -28.75 33.93 26.22
CA LEU A 52 -29.23 33.19 25.04
C LEU A 52 -28.15 33.09 23.96
N ALA A 53 -27.43 34.19 23.68
CA ALA A 53 -26.34 34.19 22.72
C ALA A 53 -25.17 33.30 23.17
N HIS A 54 -24.80 33.37 24.45
CA HIS A 54 -23.76 32.53 25.04
C HIS A 54 -24.14 31.04 24.96
N ASN A 55 -25.34 30.68 25.41
CA ASN A 55 -25.82 29.30 25.35
C ASN A 55 -25.93 28.76 23.92
N GLY A 56 -26.41 29.58 22.98
CA GLY A 56 -26.47 29.21 21.56
C GLY A 56 -25.08 28.99 20.96
N HIS A 57 -24.12 29.86 21.28
CA HIS A 57 -22.73 29.72 20.83
C HIS A 57 -22.09 28.43 21.38
N THR A 58 -22.25 28.18 22.68
CA THR A 58 -21.76 26.96 23.35
C THR A 58 -22.36 25.68 22.73
N GLN A 59 -23.66 25.68 22.41
CA GLN A 59 -24.33 24.55 21.76
C GLN A 59 -23.80 24.26 20.34
N VAL A 60 -23.49 25.30 19.57
CA VAL A 60 -22.87 25.15 18.24
C VAL A 60 -21.46 24.58 18.35
N HIS A 61 -20.65 25.08 19.30
CA HIS A 61 -19.29 24.56 19.55
C HIS A 61 -19.30 23.09 19.99
N LEU A 62 -20.27 22.69 20.82
CA LEU A 62 -20.45 21.30 21.24
C LEU A 62 -20.76 20.38 20.05
N GLY A 63 -21.71 20.76 19.18
CA GLY A 63 -22.05 19.97 17.99
C GLY A 63 -20.89 19.85 16.99
N GLN A 64 -20.06 20.89 16.88
CA GLN A 64 -18.84 20.84 16.07
C GLN A 64 -17.79 19.87 16.64
N ALA A 65 -17.62 19.85 17.97
CA ALA A 65 -16.68 18.94 18.62
C ALA A 65 -17.04 17.46 18.38
N ASP A 66 -18.33 17.10 18.47
CA ASP A 66 -18.78 15.72 18.22
C ASP A 66 -18.56 15.29 16.76
N ALA A 67 -18.81 16.20 15.81
CA ALA A 67 -18.55 15.96 14.39
C ALA A 67 -17.05 15.74 14.12
N LEU A 68 -16.18 16.56 14.71
CA LEU A 68 -14.72 16.43 14.58
C LEU A 68 -14.20 15.14 15.23
N ALA A 69 -14.74 14.75 16.39
CA ALA A 69 -14.42 13.48 17.02
C ALA A 69 -14.79 12.30 16.12
N SER A 70 -15.97 12.31 15.50
CA SER A 70 -16.38 11.29 14.54
C SER A 70 -15.47 11.23 13.30
N ILE A 71 -15.03 12.38 12.78
CA ILE A 71 -14.08 12.44 11.66
C ILE A 71 -12.73 11.86 12.07
N ARG A 72 -12.20 12.25 13.24
CA ARG A 72 -10.95 11.72 13.79
C ARG A 72 -11.02 10.19 13.95
N ASP A 73 -12.12 9.65 14.46
CA ASP A 73 -12.26 8.20 14.66
C ASP A 73 -12.32 7.45 13.31
N LYS A 74 -13.00 8.01 12.30
CA LYS A 74 -12.98 7.47 10.92
C LYS A 74 -11.58 7.52 10.31
N LYS A 75 -10.82 8.58 10.59
CA LYS A 75 -9.43 8.72 10.17
C LYS A 75 -8.54 7.67 10.85
N ALA A 76 -8.72 7.38 12.13
CA ALA A 76 -8.00 6.30 12.80
C ALA A 76 -8.23 4.93 12.14
N VAL A 77 -9.48 4.62 11.76
CA VAL A 77 -9.80 3.38 11.02
C VAL A 77 -9.09 3.32 9.66
N LEU A 78 -9.05 4.44 8.93
CA LEU A 78 -8.32 4.51 7.66
C LEU A 78 -6.81 4.30 7.84
N ALA A 79 -6.20 4.82 8.90
CA ALA A 79 -4.79 4.58 9.20
C ALA A 79 -4.50 3.09 9.43
N THR A 80 -5.34 2.40 10.22
CA THR A 80 -5.24 0.94 10.38
C THR A 80 -5.38 0.19 9.05
N LYS A 81 -6.26 0.68 8.16
CA LYS A 81 -6.46 0.06 6.85
C LYS A 81 -5.24 0.23 5.93
N LEU A 82 -4.65 1.43 5.90
CA LEU A 82 -3.41 1.69 5.17
C LEU A 82 -2.25 0.82 5.67
N GLN A 83 -2.19 0.57 6.98
CA GLN A 83 -1.15 -0.28 7.58
C GLN A 83 -1.28 -1.72 7.07
N CYS A 84 -2.50 -2.26 7.08
CA CYS A 84 -2.80 -3.58 6.55
C CYS A 84 -2.51 -3.68 5.04
N ASP A 85 -2.85 -2.64 4.27
CA ASP A 85 -2.58 -2.61 2.84
C ASP A 85 -1.07 -2.55 2.56
N SER A 86 -0.30 -1.82 3.37
CA SER A 86 1.16 -1.73 3.31
C SER A 86 1.83 -3.08 3.60
N GLU A 87 1.37 -3.81 4.62
CA GLU A 87 1.84 -5.16 4.95
C GLU A 87 1.52 -6.16 3.83
N THR A 88 0.29 -6.13 3.31
CA THR A 88 -0.14 -6.99 2.19
C THR A 88 0.71 -6.74 0.93
N LEU A 89 1.12 -5.49 0.70
CA LEU A 89 1.96 -5.11 -0.41
C LEU A 89 3.39 -5.67 -0.26
N ALA A 90 3.96 -5.62 0.94
CA ALA A 90 5.26 -6.24 1.23
C ALA A 90 5.22 -7.76 1.01
N GLU A 91 4.17 -8.44 1.50
CA GLU A 91 3.99 -9.88 1.27
C GLU A 91 3.88 -10.21 -0.22
N SER A 92 3.13 -9.40 -0.97
CA SER A 92 2.99 -9.55 -2.42
C SER A 92 4.33 -9.41 -3.14
N ALA A 93 5.12 -8.38 -2.81
CA ALA A 93 6.45 -8.19 -3.39
C ALA A 93 7.38 -9.39 -3.16
N GLN A 94 7.35 -9.98 -1.95
CA GLN A 94 8.12 -11.20 -1.65
C GLN A 94 7.63 -12.41 -2.46
N LEU A 95 6.32 -12.57 -2.64
CA LEU A 95 5.76 -13.64 -3.46
C LEU A 95 6.19 -13.52 -4.93
N PHE A 96 6.17 -12.31 -5.50
CA PHE A 96 6.61 -12.08 -6.87
C PHE A 96 8.12 -12.27 -7.04
N GLN A 97 8.93 -11.87 -6.07
CA GLN A 97 10.37 -12.16 -6.08
C GLN A 97 10.64 -13.67 -6.08
N ARG A 98 9.95 -14.44 -5.24
CA ARG A 98 10.05 -15.92 -5.23
C ARG A 98 9.59 -16.52 -6.56
N SER A 99 8.53 -15.98 -7.15
CA SER A 99 8.02 -16.41 -8.45
C SER A 99 9.04 -16.15 -9.57
N GLY A 100 9.73 -15.01 -9.54
CA GLY A 100 10.82 -14.69 -10.46
C GLY A 100 11.99 -15.70 -10.38
N VAL A 101 12.40 -16.09 -9.17
CA VAL A 101 13.43 -17.12 -8.98
C VAL A 101 12.96 -18.48 -9.53
N MET A 102 11.70 -18.85 -9.29
CA MET A 102 11.15 -20.11 -9.78
C MET A 102 11.06 -20.15 -11.32
N LEU A 103 10.70 -19.04 -11.96
CA LEU A 103 10.74 -18.92 -13.42
C LEU A 103 12.16 -19.04 -13.99
N ALA A 104 13.16 -18.47 -13.31
CA ALA A 104 14.55 -18.62 -13.73
C ALA A 104 14.99 -20.09 -13.71
N HIS A 105 14.57 -20.86 -12.70
CA HIS A 105 14.81 -22.31 -12.66
C HIS A 105 14.07 -23.08 -13.76
N ILE A 106 12.83 -22.69 -14.10
CA ILE A 106 12.09 -23.31 -15.21
C ILE A 106 12.80 -23.02 -16.55
N ALA A 107 13.25 -21.78 -16.77
CA ALA A 107 14.02 -21.41 -17.96
C ALA A 107 15.32 -22.21 -18.09
N GLU A 108 16.06 -22.37 -16.99
CA GLU A 108 17.26 -23.21 -16.95
C GLU A 108 16.94 -24.67 -17.28
N GLY A 109 15.84 -25.21 -16.72
CA GLY A 109 15.35 -26.55 -17.02
C GLY A 109 15.01 -26.74 -18.50
N SER A 110 14.34 -25.76 -19.11
CA SER A 110 14.00 -25.74 -20.54
C SER A 110 15.26 -25.72 -21.41
N ALA A 111 16.24 -24.86 -21.09
CA ALA A 111 17.50 -24.78 -21.81
C ALA A 111 18.28 -26.11 -21.73
N LYS A 112 18.30 -26.76 -20.57
CA LYS A 112 18.91 -28.07 -20.39
C LYS A 112 18.18 -29.16 -21.18
N LEU A 113 16.85 -29.14 -21.21
CA LEU A 113 16.03 -30.05 -22.01
C LEU A 113 16.39 -29.93 -23.49
N ASN A 114 16.43 -28.71 -24.03
CA ASN A 114 16.84 -28.47 -25.42
C ASN A 114 18.25 -28.99 -25.71
N GLY A 115 19.20 -28.79 -24.80
CA GLY A 115 20.54 -29.35 -24.94
C GLY A 115 20.57 -30.89 -25.01
N ILE A 116 19.76 -31.56 -24.18
CA ILE A 116 19.63 -33.03 -24.19
C ILE A 116 18.94 -33.51 -25.47
N THR A 117 17.88 -32.84 -25.91
CA THR A 117 17.17 -33.15 -27.17
C THR A 117 18.12 -33.07 -28.35
N GLN A 118 18.85 -31.96 -28.50
CA GLN A 118 19.81 -31.76 -29.59
C GLN A 118 20.92 -32.82 -29.59
N HIS A 119 21.42 -33.19 -28.41
CA HIS A 119 22.41 -34.25 -28.29
C HIS A 119 21.85 -35.61 -28.73
N SER A 120 20.61 -35.90 -28.35
CA SER A 120 19.94 -37.17 -28.68
C SER A 120 19.60 -37.28 -30.16
N GLU A 121 19.21 -36.18 -30.81
CA GLU A 121 19.01 -36.10 -32.26
C GLU A 121 20.30 -36.45 -33.01
N ASN A 122 21.44 -35.85 -32.59
CA ASN A 122 22.74 -36.15 -33.19
C ASN A 122 23.12 -37.64 -33.05
N GLN A 123 22.81 -38.27 -31.91
CA GLN A 123 23.05 -39.70 -31.70
C GLN A 123 22.17 -40.57 -32.61
N ILE A 124 20.91 -40.18 -32.83
CA ILE A 124 20.01 -40.88 -33.74
C ILE A 124 20.46 -40.72 -35.20
N ASP A 125 20.97 -39.58 -35.60
CA ASP A 125 21.52 -39.39 -36.96
C ASP A 125 22.75 -40.26 -37.21
N GLN A 126 23.60 -40.43 -36.19
CA GLN A 126 24.71 -41.39 -36.23
C GLN A 126 24.20 -42.83 -36.32
N LEU A 127 23.16 -43.19 -35.57
CA LEU A 127 22.54 -44.51 -35.62
C LEU A 127 21.94 -44.78 -37.01
N ASP A 128 21.21 -43.84 -37.61
CA ASP A 128 20.64 -43.99 -38.95
C ASP A 128 21.75 -44.19 -40.01
N SER A 129 22.87 -43.49 -39.87
CA SER A 129 24.05 -43.68 -40.72
C SER A 129 24.64 -45.09 -40.59
N ALA A 130 24.80 -45.59 -39.37
CA ALA A 130 25.29 -46.95 -39.11
C ALA A 130 24.33 -48.02 -39.64
N ILE A 131 23.01 -47.84 -39.47
CA ILE A 131 21.98 -48.75 -40.01
C ILE A 131 22.06 -48.81 -41.53
N LYS A 132 22.25 -47.66 -42.21
CA LYS A 132 22.42 -47.61 -43.67
C LYS A 132 23.67 -48.36 -44.12
N GLU A 133 24.78 -48.27 -43.39
CA GLU A 133 25.98 -49.04 -43.71
C GLU A 133 25.76 -50.54 -43.52
N ILE A 134 25.18 -50.96 -42.39
CA ILE A 134 24.84 -52.37 -42.14
C ILE A 134 23.96 -52.90 -43.27
N GLY A 135 22.92 -52.16 -43.67
CA GLY A 135 22.03 -52.51 -44.78
C GLY A 135 22.75 -52.75 -46.11
N LYS A 136 23.79 -51.97 -46.42
CA LYS A 136 24.64 -52.19 -47.60
C LYS A 136 25.42 -53.49 -47.49
N PHE A 137 26.01 -53.78 -46.33
CA PHE A 137 26.75 -55.02 -46.11
C PHE A 137 25.85 -56.26 -46.14
N THR A 138 24.65 -56.22 -45.53
CA THR A 138 23.69 -57.32 -45.64
C THR A 138 23.25 -57.55 -47.07
N SER A 139 22.95 -56.50 -47.84
CA SER A 139 22.58 -56.65 -49.25
C SER A 139 23.71 -57.28 -50.08
N LEU A 140 24.96 -56.89 -49.82
CA LEU A 140 26.14 -57.49 -50.46
C LEU A 140 26.29 -58.98 -50.09
N ILE A 141 26.17 -59.33 -48.81
CA ILE A 141 26.27 -60.72 -48.34
C ILE A 141 25.15 -61.58 -48.97
N ALA A 142 23.92 -61.06 -49.04
CA ALA A 142 22.81 -61.75 -49.69
C ALA A 142 23.13 -62.06 -51.15
N SER A 143 23.66 -61.07 -51.89
CA SER A 143 24.08 -61.25 -53.28
C SER A 143 25.19 -62.29 -53.44
N VAL A 144 26.22 -62.26 -52.57
CA VAL A 144 27.30 -63.26 -52.57
C VAL A 144 26.76 -64.65 -52.26
N SER A 145 25.82 -64.77 -51.31
CA SER A 145 25.18 -66.01 -50.94
C SER A 145 24.39 -66.61 -52.10
N GLU A 146 23.62 -65.77 -52.82
CA GLU A 146 22.86 -66.17 -53.99
C GLU A 146 23.78 -66.63 -55.13
N GLN A 147 24.85 -65.88 -55.41
CA GLN A 147 25.87 -66.28 -56.39
C GLN A 147 26.54 -67.61 -56.01
N THR A 148 26.89 -67.79 -54.74
CA THR A 148 27.51 -69.02 -54.23
C THR A 148 26.55 -70.20 -54.36
N ASN A 149 25.27 -69.99 -54.07
CA ASN A 149 24.22 -71.01 -54.25
C ASN A 149 24.08 -71.43 -55.72
N LEU A 150 24.12 -70.47 -56.65
CA LEU A 150 24.08 -70.75 -58.10
C LEU A 150 25.35 -71.47 -58.59
N LEU A 151 26.52 -71.08 -58.11
CA LEU A 151 27.79 -71.75 -58.42
C LEU A 151 27.79 -73.19 -57.90
N ALA A 152 27.34 -73.40 -56.67
CA ALA A 152 27.23 -74.72 -56.05
C ALA A 152 26.23 -75.62 -56.81
N LEU A 153 25.10 -75.05 -57.26
CA LEU A 153 24.13 -75.76 -58.09
C LEU A 153 24.76 -76.22 -59.42
N ASN A 154 25.49 -75.32 -60.11
CA ASN A 154 26.17 -75.66 -61.35
C ASN A 154 27.23 -76.76 -61.13
N ALA A 155 27.99 -76.68 -60.03
CA ALA A 155 28.96 -77.70 -59.65
C ALA A 155 28.31 -79.06 -59.35
N ALA A 156 27.17 -79.08 -58.66
CA ALA A 156 26.41 -80.30 -58.38
C ALA A 156 25.89 -80.96 -59.68
N ILE A 157 25.42 -80.16 -60.65
CA ILE A 157 25.00 -80.65 -61.96
C ILE A 157 26.16 -81.30 -62.72
N GLU A 158 27.33 -80.64 -62.75
CA GLU A 158 28.49 -81.16 -63.47
C GLU A 158 29.10 -82.40 -62.76
N ALA A 159 29.06 -82.43 -61.43
CA ALA A 159 29.46 -83.60 -60.64
C ALA A 159 28.55 -84.81 -60.91
N ALA A 160 27.23 -84.60 -61.04
CA ALA A 160 26.29 -85.65 -61.44
C ALA A 160 26.57 -86.14 -62.88
N ARG A 161 26.97 -85.22 -63.78
CA ARG A 161 27.31 -85.54 -65.17
C ARG A 161 28.58 -86.38 -65.31
N ALA A 162 29.54 -86.21 -64.40
CA ALA A 162 30.78 -87.00 -64.35
C ALA A 162 30.59 -88.42 -63.77
N GLY A 163 29.38 -88.78 -63.32
CA GLY A 163 29.05 -90.12 -62.83
C GLY A 163 29.85 -90.52 -61.58
N GLU A 164 30.41 -91.74 -61.57
CA GLU A 164 31.16 -92.27 -60.42
C GLU A 164 32.41 -91.44 -60.07
N HIS A 165 33.04 -90.78 -61.05
CA HIS A 165 34.21 -89.93 -60.81
C HIS A 165 33.87 -88.58 -60.14
N GLY A 166 32.60 -88.14 -60.23
CA GLY A 166 32.12 -86.87 -59.66
C GLY A 166 31.54 -86.98 -58.25
N ARG A 167 31.43 -88.19 -57.69
CA ARG A 167 30.72 -88.45 -56.42
C ARG A 167 31.22 -87.62 -55.23
N GLY A 168 32.54 -87.47 -55.08
CA GLY A 168 33.13 -86.64 -54.03
C GLY A 168 32.85 -85.14 -54.22
N PHE A 169 32.86 -84.67 -55.46
CA PHE A 169 32.54 -83.28 -55.79
C PHE A 169 31.06 -82.95 -55.59
N ALA A 170 30.16 -83.91 -55.84
CA ALA A 170 28.73 -83.74 -55.61
C ALA A 170 28.41 -83.47 -54.12
N VAL A 171 29.05 -84.22 -53.21
CA VAL A 171 28.88 -84.02 -51.76
C VAL A 171 29.36 -82.62 -51.32
N VAL A 172 30.51 -82.17 -51.83
CA VAL A 172 31.03 -80.83 -51.52
C VAL A 172 30.11 -79.74 -52.09
N ALA A 173 29.61 -79.91 -53.32
CA ALA A 173 28.69 -78.96 -53.94
C ALA A 173 27.37 -78.84 -53.17
N ASP A 174 26.79 -79.94 -52.71
CA ASP A 174 25.58 -79.93 -51.88
C ASP A 174 25.81 -79.24 -50.52
N GLU A 175 26.97 -79.46 -49.88
CA GLU A 175 27.31 -78.81 -48.61
C GLU A 175 27.50 -77.28 -48.79
N VAL A 176 28.19 -76.85 -49.86
CA VAL A 176 28.33 -75.43 -50.21
C VAL A 176 26.96 -74.80 -50.50
N ARG A 177 26.07 -75.53 -51.19
CA ARG A 177 24.70 -75.06 -51.46
C ARG A 177 23.90 -74.88 -50.17
N ASN A 178 23.99 -75.83 -49.24
CA ASN A 178 23.34 -75.73 -47.93
C ASN A 178 23.88 -74.53 -47.13
N LEU A 179 25.20 -74.36 -47.10
CA LEU A 179 25.85 -73.23 -46.43
C LEU A 179 25.37 -71.88 -47.01
N ALA A 180 25.31 -71.77 -48.34
CA ALA A 180 24.79 -70.58 -49.02
C ALA A 180 23.29 -70.35 -48.73
N GLY A 181 22.49 -71.42 -48.58
CA GLY A 181 21.10 -71.29 -48.14
C GLY A 181 20.99 -70.72 -46.72
N ARG A 182 21.75 -71.28 -45.77
CA ARG A 182 21.79 -70.82 -44.38
C ARG A 182 22.31 -69.38 -44.25
N THR A 183 23.30 -69.00 -45.05
CA THR A 183 23.79 -67.63 -45.10
C THR A 183 22.73 -66.68 -45.62
N ALA A 184 21.97 -67.04 -46.66
CA ALA A 184 20.87 -66.21 -47.17
C ALA A 184 19.76 -66.02 -46.12
N GLU A 185 19.40 -67.08 -45.39
CA GLU A 185 18.42 -67.01 -44.30
C GLU A 185 18.88 -66.09 -43.17
N ALA A 186 20.11 -66.26 -42.68
CA ALA A 186 20.68 -65.37 -41.66
C ALA A 186 20.74 -63.90 -42.13
N THR A 187 21.07 -63.67 -43.40
CA THR A 187 21.13 -62.31 -43.97
C THR A 187 19.74 -61.67 -44.03
N LYS A 188 18.69 -62.46 -44.30
CA LYS A 188 17.30 -62.02 -44.26
C LYS A 188 16.88 -61.63 -42.83
N GLU A 189 17.21 -62.45 -41.84
CA GLU A 189 16.93 -62.12 -40.43
C GLU A 189 17.61 -60.81 -40.00
N ILE A 190 18.85 -60.58 -40.41
CA ILE A 190 19.56 -59.32 -40.14
C ILE A 190 18.85 -58.15 -40.85
N SER A 191 18.41 -58.32 -42.09
CA SER A 191 17.66 -57.28 -42.83
C SER A 191 16.34 -56.91 -42.14
N ASP A 192 15.63 -57.89 -41.59
CA ASP A 192 14.40 -57.66 -40.82
C ASP A 192 14.70 -56.88 -39.53
N LEU A 193 15.81 -57.21 -38.84
CA LEU A 193 16.27 -56.47 -37.66
C LEU A 193 16.65 -55.02 -37.99
N VAL A 194 17.42 -54.81 -39.07
CA VAL A 194 17.79 -53.47 -39.57
C VAL A 194 16.55 -52.62 -39.84
N THR A 195 15.52 -53.21 -40.44
CA THR A 195 14.25 -52.53 -40.71
C THR A 195 13.53 -52.11 -39.41
N LYS A 196 13.52 -52.99 -38.40
CA LYS A 196 12.97 -52.67 -37.07
C LYS A 196 13.74 -51.58 -36.35
N ILE A 197 15.08 -51.60 -36.40
CA ILE A 197 15.88 -50.55 -35.77
C ILE A 197 15.65 -49.21 -36.49
N ASN A 198 15.53 -49.20 -37.83
CA ASN A 198 15.22 -47.97 -38.57
C ASN A 198 13.85 -47.39 -38.16
N SER A 199 12.82 -48.22 -37.97
CA SER A 199 11.52 -47.74 -37.53
C SER A 199 11.56 -47.14 -36.12
N PHE A 200 12.30 -47.75 -35.19
CA PHE A 200 12.54 -47.17 -33.86
C PHE A 200 13.31 -45.85 -33.92
N SER A 201 14.31 -45.77 -34.79
CA SER A 201 15.09 -44.54 -35.02
C SER A 201 14.19 -43.39 -35.49
N ARG A 202 13.30 -43.64 -36.45
CA ARG A 202 12.33 -42.63 -36.94
C ARG A 202 11.33 -42.19 -35.86
N ALA A 203 10.83 -43.14 -35.07
CA ALA A 203 9.92 -42.82 -33.96
C ALA A 203 10.61 -41.96 -32.89
N ALA A 204 11.90 -42.21 -32.62
CA ALA A 204 12.71 -41.38 -31.73
C ALA A 204 12.87 -39.95 -32.28
N GLN A 205 13.18 -39.78 -33.57
CA GLN A 205 13.26 -38.45 -34.21
C GLN A 205 11.96 -37.65 -34.07
N GLN A 206 10.80 -38.28 -34.32
CA GLN A 206 9.51 -37.61 -34.14
C GLN A 206 9.28 -37.19 -32.68
N SER A 207 9.69 -38.03 -31.72
CA SER A 207 9.57 -37.71 -30.30
C SER A 207 10.44 -36.53 -29.90
N PHE A 208 11.66 -36.42 -30.43
CA PHE A 208 12.55 -35.29 -30.17
C PHE A 208 12.03 -33.97 -30.78
N SER A 209 11.48 -34.01 -31.99
CA SER A 209 10.81 -32.85 -32.58
C SER A 209 9.66 -32.35 -31.69
N GLY A 210 8.83 -33.26 -31.16
CA GLY A 210 7.78 -32.88 -30.21
C GLY A 210 8.33 -32.32 -28.90
N LEU A 211 9.45 -32.84 -28.42
CA LEU A 211 10.11 -32.35 -27.20
C LEU A 211 10.67 -30.93 -27.40
N SER A 212 11.21 -30.62 -28.58
CA SER A 212 11.65 -29.28 -28.94
C SER A 212 10.50 -28.27 -29.02
N GLU A 213 9.33 -28.69 -29.51
CA GLU A 213 8.13 -27.84 -29.54
C GLU A 213 7.63 -27.54 -28.12
N VAL A 214 7.61 -28.55 -27.25
CA VAL A 214 7.26 -28.37 -25.82
C VAL A 214 8.24 -27.41 -25.13
N ALA A 215 9.54 -27.53 -25.39
CA ALA A 215 10.55 -26.62 -24.84
C ALA A 215 10.30 -25.17 -25.26
N ALA A 216 10.01 -24.94 -26.55
CA ALA A 216 9.67 -23.61 -27.07
C ALA A 216 8.41 -23.04 -26.40
N GLY A 217 7.38 -23.86 -26.18
CA GLY A 217 6.16 -23.45 -25.46
C GLY A 217 6.41 -23.12 -23.98
N ILE A 218 7.35 -23.80 -23.33
CA ILE A 218 7.80 -23.46 -21.96
C ILE A 218 8.49 -22.09 -21.97
N ASP A 219 9.39 -21.84 -22.93
CA ASP A 219 10.11 -20.57 -23.02
C ASP A 219 9.16 -19.38 -23.26
N GLU A 220 8.15 -19.55 -24.13
CA GLU A 220 7.10 -18.56 -24.34
C GLU A 220 6.28 -18.32 -23.07
N SER A 221 5.89 -19.39 -22.37
CA SER A 221 5.15 -19.29 -21.11
C SER A 221 5.96 -18.56 -20.04
N VAL A 222 7.25 -18.87 -19.90
CA VAL A 222 8.16 -18.17 -18.97
C VAL A 222 8.24 -16.69 -19.29
N SER A 223 8.38 -16.34 -20.58
CA SER A 223 8.43 -14.94 -21.02
C SER A 223 7.13 -14.19 -20.68
N SER A 224 5.98 -14.81 -20.94
CA SER A 224 4.66 -14.26 -20.64
C SER A 224 4.48 -14.02 -19.13
N VAL A 225 4.78 -15.02 -18.29
CA VAL A 225 4.67 -14.86 -16.83
C VAL A 225 5.65 -13.81 -16.31
N ARG A 226 6.86 -13.71 -16.88
CA ARG A 226 7.82 -12.67 -16.52
C ARG A 226 7.26 -11.26 -16.79
N SER A 227 6.63 -11.05 -17.94
CA SER A 227 5.98 -9.78 -18.26
C SER A 227 4.89 -9.42 -17.25
N VAL A 228 4.09 -10.40 -16.81
CA VAL A 228 3.05 -10.19 -15.78
C VAL A 228 3.69 -9.82 -14.44
N ILE A 229 4.79 -10.48 -14.06
CA ILE A 229 5.51 -10.14 -12.82
C ILE A 229 6.04 -8.70 -12.88
N ASP A 230 6.61 -8.28 -14.01
CA ASP A 230 7.12 -6.91 -14.17
C ASP A 230 5.98 -5.87 -14.10
N GLU A 231 4.82 -6.15 -14.68
CA GLU A 231 3.63 -5.30 -14.58
C GLU A 231 3.12 -5.19 -13.13
N VAL A 232 3.05 -6.30 -12.40
CA VAL A 232 2.60 -6.30 -11.00
C VAL A 232 3.60 -5.63 -10.09
N ASN A 233 4.90 -5.75 -10.33
CA ASN A 233 5.92 -4.99 -9.61
C ASN A 233 5.73 -3.48 -9.82
N GLY A 234 5.48 -3.04 -11.06
CA GLY A 234 5.18 -1.63 -11.35
C GLY A 234 3.90 -1.12 -10.67
N LEU A 235 2.85 -1.95 -10.62
CA LEU A 235 1.64 -1.63 -9.85
C LEU A 235 1.92 -1.55 -8.35
N SER A 236 2.79 -2.42 -7.85
CA SER A 236 3.17 -2.44 -6.43
C SER A 236 3.92 -1.18 -6.04
N ASP A 237 4.88 -0.73 -6.85
CA ASP A 237 5.60 0.53 -6.65
C ASP A 237 4.63 1.74 -6.66
N SER A 238 3.65 1.73 -7.56
CA SER A 238 2.60 2.76 -7.59
C SER A 238 1.77 2.78 -6.31
N MET A 239 1.41 1.61 -5.76
CA MET A 239 0.69 1.52 -4.49
C MET A 239 1.53 2.00 -3.30
N VAL A 240 2.84 1.73 -3.27
CA VAL A 240 3.72 2.30 -2.23
C VAL A 240 3.65 3.83 -2.23
N ASN A 241 3.66 4.45 -3.41
CA ASN A 241 3.57 5.91 -3.54
C ASN A 241 2.23 6.44 -3.02
N VAL A 242 1.11 5.83 -3.44
CA VAL A 242 -0.22 6.23 -2.97
C VAL A 242 -0.36 6.07 -1.46
N ILE A 243 0.10 4.95 -0.90
CA ILE A 243 0.03 4.72 0.55
C ILE A 243 0.90 5.74 1.30
N SER A 244 2.08 6.07 0.79
CA SER A 244 2.97 7.08 1.40
C SER A 244 2.35 8.48 1.38
N GLU A 245 1.73 8.87 0.27
CA GLU A 245 0.99 10.14 0.12
C GLU A 245 -0.15 10.23 1.14
N VAL A 246 -1.01 9.22 1.20
CA VAL A 246 -2.16 9.22 2.10
C VAL A 246 -1.69 9.18 3.55
N THR A 247 -0.64 8.43 3.89
CA THR A 247 -0.10 8.35 5.26
C THR A 247 0.35 9.70 5.80
N ALA A 248 1.09 10.49 5.00
CA ALA A 248 1.56 11.82 5.40
C ALA A 248 0.39 12.76 5.70
N SER A 249 -0.56 12.84 4.76
CA SER A 249 -1.76 13.66 4.88
C SER A 249 -2.63 13.24 6.07
N GLN A 250 -2.80 11.93 6.26
CA GLN A 250 -3.57 11.35 7.34
C GLN A 250 -3.02 11.71 8.73
N PHE A 251 -1.70 11.66 8.88
CA PHE A 251 -1.04 12.05 10.13
C PHE A 251 -1.30 13.53 10.44
N ILE A 252 -1.11 14.41 9.45
CA ILE A 252 -1.33 15.86 9.60
C ILE A 252 -2.78 16.15 9.97
N ASP A 253 -3.75 15.59 9.23
CA ASP A 253 -5.18 15.72 9.52
C ASP A 253 -5.51 15.27 10.95
N THR A 254 -4.95 14.13 11.39
CA THR A 254 -5.18 13.60 12.74
C THR A 254 -4.68 14.57 13.81
N VAL A 255 -3.47 15.11 13.62
CA VAL A 255 -2.89 16.10 14.54
C VAL A 255 -3.73 17.38 14.59
N VAL A 256 -4.19 17.87 13.43
CA VAL A 256 -5.04 19.07 13.36
C VAL A 256 -6.36 18.82 14.09
N MET A 257 -7.00 17.66 13.87
CA MET A 257 -8.21 17.28 14.60
C MET A 257 -7.98 17.19 16.12
N ASP A 258 -6.87 16.58 16.57
CA ASP A 258 -6.50 16.50 17.98
C ASP A 258 -6.37 17.91 18.61
N HIS A 259 -5.77 18.87 17.91
CA HIS A 259 -5.65 20.26 18.37
C HIS A 259 -6.97 21.02 18.36
N LEU A 260 -7.83 20.79 17.37
CA LEU A 260 -9.17 21.39 17.36
C LEU A 260 -9.99 20.86 18.53
N LEU A 261 -9.99 19.54 18.77
CA LEU A 261 -10.68 18.94 19.90
C LEU A 261 -10.11 19.43 21.24
N TYR A 262 -8.79 19.59 21.36
CA TYR A 262 -8.17 20.24 22.50
C TYR A 262 -8.73 21.65 22.72
N LYS A 263 -8.76 22.48 21.67
CA LYS A 263 -9.30 23.86 21.73
C LYS A 263 -10.77 23.89 22.13
N PHE A 264 -11.59 23.01 21.56
CA PHE A 264 -13.01 22.88 21.93
C PHE A 264 -13.17 22.50 23.39
N GLU A 265 -12.33 21.61 23.91
CA GLU A 265 -12.38 21.22 25.32
C GLU A 265 -12.03 22.39 26.25
N ILE A 266 -11.05 23.23 25.90
CA ILE A 266 -10.76 24.49 26.62
C ILE A 266 -12.01 25.39 26.63
N PHE A 267 -12.66 25.59 25.48
CA PHE A 267 -13.88 26.40 25.41
C PHE A 267 -15.04 25.81 26.22
N LYS A 268 -15.17 24.48 26.32
CA LYS A 268 -16.18 23.84 27.17
C LYS A 268 -15.93 24.10 28.65
N VAL A 269 -14.67 24.14 29.10
CA VAL A 269 -14.33 24.48 30.49
C VAL A 269 -14.72 25.93 30.77
N VAL A 270 -14.31 26.86 29.90
CA VAL A 270 -14.64 28.30 30.02
C VAL A 270 -16.15 28.57 29.95
N ALA A 271 -16.89 27.79 29.16
CA ALA A 271 -18.36 27.89 29.08
C ALA A 271 -19.09 27.18 30.26
N GLY A 272 -18.36 26.63 31.23
CA GLY A 272 -18.94 25.92 32.38
C GLY A 272 -19.62 24.58 32.04
N VAL A 273 -19.35 24.01 30.86
CA VAL A 273 -19.90 22.73 30.40
C VAL A 273 -19.01 21.55 30.83
N SER A 274 -17.70 21.76 30.91
CA SER A 274 -16.72 20.76 31.33
C SER A 274 -16.09 21.15 32.66
N ASN A 275 -15.91 20.17 33.55
CA ASN A 275 -15.34 20.38 34.89
C ASN A 275 -13.84 20.05 34.95
N LYS A 276 -13.17 19.94 33.80
CA LYS A 276 -11.73 19.63 33.75
C LYS A 276 -10.91 20.77 34.33
N THR A 277 -9.82 20.41 35.00
CA THR A 277 -8.86 21.37 35.56
C THR A 277 -7.66 21.53 34.63
N PRO A 278 -6.82 22.56 34.83
CA PRO A 278 -5.57 22.73 34.07
C PRO A 278 -4.69 21.48 33.97
N GLU A 279 -4.71 20.62 35.00
CA GLU A 279 -3.91 19.41 35.10
C GLU A 279 -4.42 18.26 34.21
N ASP A 280 -5.68 18.30 33.79
CA ASP A 280 -6.27 17.31 32.88
C ASP A 280 -5.81 17.48 31.42
N PHE A 281 -5.18 18.62 31.11
CA PHE A 281 -4.74 18.95 29.76
C PHE A 281 -3.29 18.52 29.55
N VAL A 282 -3.09 17.71 28.51
CA VAL A 282 -1.79 17.19 28.13
C VAL A 282 -0.87 18.32 27.67
N SER A 283 0.39 18.31 28.10
CA SER A 283 1.41 19.29 27.65
C SER A 283 1.78 19.09 26.16
N HIS A 284 2.33 20.14 25.54
CA HIS A 284 2.81 20.09 24.15
C HIS A 284 3.87 19.01 23.90
N HIS A 285 4.66 18.57 24.88
CA HIS A 285 5.61 17.46 24.71
C HIS A 285 4.92 16.07 24.69
N HIS A 286 3.82 15.93 25.43
CA HIS A 286 3.17 14.63 25.65
C HIS A 286 1.97 14.38 24.72
N CYS A 287 1.55 15.40 23.95
CA CYS A 287 0.53 15.24 22.92
C CYS A 287 1.08 14.48 21.71
N ARG A 288 0.20 14.03 20.79
CA ARG A 288 0.61 13.28 19.58
C ARG A 288 1.64 14.04 18.74
N LEU A 289 1.40 15.34 18.52
CA LEU A 289 2.33 16.19 17.76
C LEU A 289 3.66 16.36 18.48
N GLY A 290 3.64 16.53 19.81
CA GLY A 290 4.82 16.61 20.65
C GLY A 290 5.70 15.39 20.50
N LYS A 291 5.13 14.20 20.72
CA LYS A 291 5.87 12.93 20.57
C LYS A 291 6.47 12.78 19.18
N TRP A 292 5.70 13.10 18.14
CA TRP A 292 6.20 13.07 16.76
C TRP A 292 7.34 14.07 16.51
N TYR A 293 7.25 15.26 17.09
CA TYR A 293 8.25 16.30 16.98
C TYR A 293 9.53 15.90 17.74
N TYR A 294 9.44 15.65 19.05
CA TYR A 294 10.62 15.48 19.90
C TYR A 294 11.27 14.09 19.82
N GLU A 295 10.48 13.03 19.61
CA GLU A 295 10.94 11.64 19.76
C GLU A 295 10.65 10.75 18.54
N GLY A 296 9.88 11.27 17.58
CA GLY A 296 9.32 10.48 16.50
C GLY A 296 9.88 10.82 15.12
N LEU A 297 9.14 10.38 14.10
CA LEU A 297 9.53 10.53 12.71
C LEU A 297 9.71 11.98 12.26
N GLY A 298 9.04 12.94 12.90
CA GLY A 298 9.22 14.35 12.58
C GLY A 298 10.68 14.77 12.75
N GLY A 299 11.28 14.44 13.89
CA GLY A 299 12.69 14.74 14.16
C GLY A 299 13.65 13.92 13.32
N GLU A 300 13.31 12.67 13.01
CA GLU A 300 14.16 11.81 12.18
C GLU A 300 14.18 12.21 10.70
N LEU A 301 13.08 12.74 10.18
CA LEU A 301 12.87 12.94 8.75
C LEU A 301 12.87 14.40 8.31
N LEU A 302 12.49 15.33 9.20
CA LEU A 302 12.16 16.72 8.84
C LEU A 302 12.99 17.76 9.61
N ASP A 303 14.02 17.36 10.37
CA ASP A 303 14.88 18.25 11.16
C ASP A 303 15.44 19.43 10.35
N ARG A 304 15.69 19.22 9.05
CA ARG A 304 16.23 20.20 8.11
C ARG A 304 15.17 21.17 7.57
N GLU A 305 13.89 20.81 7.61
CA GLU A 305 12.81 21.64 7.07
C GLU A 305 12.57 22.88 7.93
N ALA A 306 12.50 24.05 7.29
CA ALA A 306 12.32 25.31 8.00
C ALA A 306 10.96 25.38 8.72
N ALA A 307 9.90 24.87 8.07
CA ALA A 307 8.57 24.80 8.65
C ALA A 307 8.50 23.87 9.88
N TYR A 308 9.36 22.84 9.94
CA TYR A 308 9.44 21.92 11.06
C TYR A 308 9.99 22.64 12.28
N ARG A 309 11.14 23.31 12.16
CA ARG A 309 11.69 24.11 13.26
C ARG A 309 10.77 25.28 13.67
N ALA A 310 10.03 25.86 12.72
CA ALA A 310 9.10 26.94 12.99
C ALA A 310 7.83 26.49 13.74
N LEU A 311 7.50 25.19 13.73
CA LEU A 311 6.30 24.62 14.34
C LEU A 311 6.32 24.64 15.88
N GLU A 312 7.49 24.54 16.50
CA GLU A 312 7.63 24.34 17.94
C GLU A 312 7.03 25.49 18.76
N VAL A 313 7.41 26.72 18.45
CA VAL A 313 6.96 27.91 19.18
C VAL A 313 5.44 28.08 19.14
N PRO A 314 4.75 28.07 17.98
CA PRO A 314 3.30 28.18 17.95
C PRO A 314 2.62 26.96 18.60
N HIS A 315 3.17 25.75 18.47
CA HIS A 315 2.62 24.56 19.14
C HIS A 315 2.66 24.69 20.67
N GLN A 316 3.80 25.09 21.24
CA GLN A 316 3.92 25.37 22.67
C GLN A 316 2.91 26.44 23.12
N LYS A 317 2.76 27.52 22.35
CA LYS A 317 1.82 28.60 22.66
C LYS A 317 0.37 28.15 22.72
N VAL A 318 -0.08 27.22 21.87
CA VAL A 318 -1.45 26.66 21.94
C VAL A 318 -1.71 26.06 23.32
N HIS A 319 -0.80 25.20 23.79
CA HIS A 319 -0.96 24.52 25.07
C HIS A 319 -0.86 25.49 26.24
N ASP A 320 0.17 26.35 26.25
CA ASP A 320 0.41 27.30 27.34
C ASP A 320 -0.73 28.32 27.44
N ALA A 321 -1.23 28.85 26.32
CA ALA A 321 -2.34 29.81 26.29
C ALA A 321 -3.66 29.16 26.69
N GLY A 322 -3.95 27.93 26.25
CA GLY A 322 -5.17 27.21 26.67
C GLY A 322 -5.23 26.99 28.18
N VAL A 323 -4.12 26.57 28.79
CA VAL A 323 -4.04 26.40 30.25
C VAL A 323 -4.14 27.75 30.99
N ARG A 324 -3.55 28.81 30.44
CA ARG A 324 -3.72 30.17 30.99
C ARG A 324 -5.17 30.63 30.95
N ALA A 325 -5.90 30.34 29.87
CA ALA A 325 -7.31 30.70 29.75
C ALA A 325 -8.16 30.04 30.85
N ILE A 326 -7.96 28.74 31.11
CA ILE A 326 -8.66 28.04 32.20
C ILE A 326 -8.33 28.67 33.56
N ARG A 327 -7.05 28.98 33.83
CA ARG A 327 -6.67 29.59 35.10
C ARG A 327 -7.27 30.98 35.29
N ALA A 328 -7.32 31.78 34.23
CA ALA A 328 -7.96 33.10 34.26
C ALA A 328 -9.47 32.98 34.54
N HIS A 329 -10.14 32.03 33.87
CA HIS A 329 -11.55 31.72 34.10
C HIS A 329 -11.83 31.35 35.56
N LEU A 330 -11.05 30.43 36.13
CA LEU A 330 -11.20 30.00 37.53
C LEU A 330 -10.96 31.14 38.55
N ASN A 331 -10.17 32.16 38.16
CA ASN A 331 -9.91 33.33 38.97
C ASN A 331 -10.91 34.48 38.73
N GLY A 332 -11.84 34.34 37.78
CA GLY A 332 -12.79 35.39 37.40
C GLY A 332 -12.15 36.58 36.68
N ASP A 333 -11.03 36.39 35.99
CA ASP A 333 -10.35 37.42 35.20
C ASP A 333 -10.73 37.30 33.71
N ASP A 334 -11.92 37.84 33.37
CA ASP A 334 -12.47 37.80 32.01
C ASP A 334 -11.54 38.42 30.95
N GLY A 335 -10.75 39.43 31.35
CA GLY A 335 -9.82 40.11 30.45
C GLY A 335 -8.62 39.24 30.08
N ALA A 336 -8.01 38.60 31.09
CA ALA A 336 -6.91 37.66 30.87
C ALA A 336 -7.39 36.39 30.16
N GLU A 337 -8.62 35.93 30.45
CA GLU A 337 -9.24 34.78 29.78
C GLU A 337 -9.37 35.03 28.28
N LEU A 338 -10.01 36.14 27.88
CA LEU A 338 -10.23 36.48 26.48
C LEU A 338 -8.91 36.64 25.72
N ALA A 339 -7.91 37.30 26.34
CA ALA A 339 -6.59 37.47 25.75
C ALA A 339 -5.88 36.12 25.50
N ALA A 340 -5.96 35.20 26.47
CA ALA A 340 -5.37 33.87 26.35
C ALA A 340 -6.08 33.01 25.28
N LEU A 341 -7.42 33.09 25.18
CA LEU A 341 -8.18 32.40 24.13
C LEU A 341 -7.83 32.91 22.73
N ALA A 342 -7.67 34.23 22.57
CA ALA A 342 -7.26 34.84 21.29
C ALA A 342 -5.83 34.44 20.90
N GLU A 343 -4.91 34.40 21.87
CA GLU A 343 -3.54 33.93 21.63
C GLU A 343 -3.50 32.45 21.23
N MET A 344 -4.28 31.60 21.90
CA MET A 344 -4.41 30.18 21.57
C MET A 344 -4.93 29.98 20.14
N ASP A 345 -5.96 30.73 19.74
CA ASP A 345 -6.54 30.64 18.40
C ASP A 345 -5.54 31.03 17.30
N HIS A 346 -4.83 32.15 17.50
CA HIS A 346 -3.80 32.60 16.58
C HIS A 346 -2.62 31.60 16.50
N ALA A 347 -2.17 31.07 17.64
CA ALA A 347 -1.12 30.06 17.66
C ALA A 347 -1.55 28.76 16.96
N SER A 348 -2.81 28.35 17.14
CA SER A 348 -3.37 27.17 16.48
C SER A 348 -3.40 27.33 14.96
N TYR A 349 -3.74 28.52 14.46
CA TYR A 349 -3.65 28.83 13.03
C TYR A 349 -2.21 28.70 12.49
N GLU A 350 -1.21 29.23 13.19
CA GLU A 350 0.20 29.10 12.78
C GLU A 350 0.70 27.65 12.82
N VAL A 351 0.23 26.82 13.77
CA VAL A 351 0.48 25.37 13.79
C VAL A 351 -0.03 24.71 12.51
N VAL A 352 -1.30 24.91 12.16
CA VAL A 352 -1.92 24.31 10.96
C VAL A 352 -1.17 24.76 9.70
N LYS A 353 -0.80 26.03 9.61
CA LYS A 353 -0.02 26.57 8.51
C LYS A 353 1.36 25.91 8.38
N CYS A 354 2.08 25.69 9.48
CA CYS A 354 3.36 24.98 9.46
C CYS A 354 3.18 23.52 9.04
N LEU A 355 2.15 22.83 9.54
CA LEU A 355 1.85 21.44 9.16
C LEU A 355 1.55 21.31 7.66
N ASN A 356 0.71 22.17 7.10
CA ASN A 356 0.41 22.16 5.65
C ASN A 356 1.64 22.46 4.79
N GLN A 357 2.58 23.27 5.28
CA GLN A 357 3.86 23.51 4.59
C GLN A 357 4.80 22.29 4.65
N LEU A 358 4.67 21.46 5.69
CA LEU A 358 5.47 20.25 5.87
C LEU A 358 4.96 19.06 5.10
N GLU A 359 3.67 18.99 4.80
CA GLU A 359 3.02 17.85 4.14
C GLU A 359 3.80 17.32 2.92
N PRO A 360 4.23 18.16 1.94
CA PRO A 360 4.95 17.65 0.78
C PRO A 360 6.34 17.11 1.12
N ALA A 361 7.02 17.68 2.11
CA ALA A 361 8.33 17.20 2.56
C ALA A 361 8.20 15.88 3.33
N TYR A 362 7.15 15.76 4.15
CA TYR A 362 6.87 14.56 4.91
C TYR A 362 6.50 13.38 4.01
N GLN A 363 5.66 13.61 3.01
CA GLN A 363 5.35 12.63 1.97
C GLN A 363 6.61 12.08 1.30
N ARG A 364 7.47 12.94 0.77
CA ARG A 364 8.73 12.51 0.12
C ARG A 364 9.65 11.74 1.07
N ALA A 365 9.69 12.14 2.34
CA ALA A 365 10.52 11.47 3.33
C ALA A 365 10.02 10.06 3.65
N ILE A 366 8.69 9.86 3.74
CA ILE A 366 8.07 8.54 3.92
C ILE A 366 8.33 7.65 2.69
N GLU A 367 8.12 8.18 1.48
CA GLU A 367 8.39 7.46 0.21
C GLU A 367 9.83 6.94 0.16
N SER A 368 10.81 7.76 0.58
CA SER A 368 12.23 7.39 0.54
C SER A 368 12.63 6.24 1.48
N LYS A 369 11.82 5.92 2.49
CA LYS A 369 12.08 4.85 3.46
C LYS A 369 11.40 3.52 3.12
N SER A 370 10.76 3.39 1.95
CA SER A 370 10.03 2.18 1.52
C SER A 370 8.89 1.82 2.50
N ILE A 371 8.34 0.60 2.37
CA ILE A 371 7.23 0.06 3.16
C ILE A 371 7.48 0.18 4.68
N ASP A 372 8.74 0.05 5.13
CA ASP A 372 9.12 0.19 6.55
C ASP A 372 8.94 1.63 7.08
N GLY A 373 9.10 2.63 6.20
CA GLY A 373 8.87 4.04 6.53
C GLY A 373 7.38 4.36 6.73
N VAL A 374 6.52 3.78 5.88
CA VAL A 374 5.07 3.87 5.99
C VAL A 374 4.59 3.24 7.30
N GLY A 375 5.09 2.04 7.63
CA GLY A 375 4.66 1.31 8.82
C GLY A 375 4.97 1.98 10.15
N ARG A 376 5.99 2.85 10.20
CA ARG A 376 6.30 3.66 11.39
C ARG A 376 5.50 4.97 11.46
N ALA A 377 4.95 5.41 10.32
CA ALA A 377 4.24 6.68 10.18
C ALA A 377 2.73 6.57 10.43
N LEU A 378 2.17 5.38 10.24
CA LEU A 378 0.83 4.97 10.64
C LEU A 378 0.78 4.58 12.12
#